data_AF-A0A0A9X0K9-F1
#
_entry.id   AF-A0A0A9X0K9-F1
#
_cell.length_a   1.000
_cell.length_b   1.000
_cell.length_c   1.000
_cell.angle_alpha   90.00
_cell.angle_beta   90.00
_cell.angle_gamma   90.00
#
_symmetry.space_group_name_H-M   'P 1'
#
loop_
_entity.id
_entity.type
_entity.pdbx_description
1 polymer ?
#
loop_
_entity_poly.entity_id
_entity_poly.type
_entity_poly.pdbx_seq_one_letter_code
_entity_poly.pdbx_strand_id
1 'polypeptide(L)'
;ESTDGSPTLVADMAIQGVWDSERTAFFDHRIVNANAVSHCPRTWDAIADSAAREKHLKYDRAAEERRGSFTPLVCSCDGAVHREYGAFQRRVAETLARKWKK
;
A
#
# COMPACT_ATOMS: atom_id res chain seq x y z
N GLU A 1 -12.66 -0.49 -17.31
CA GLU A 1 -11.99 0.79 -17.58
C GLU A 1 -12.92 1.91 -17.14
N SER A 2 -12.39 2.98 -16.56
CA SER A 2 -13.17 4.18 -16.32
C SER A 2 -13.53 4.82 -17.66
N THR A 3 -14.59 5.63 -17.73
CA THR A 3 -15.08 6.25 -18.96
C THR A 3 -14.06 7.17 -19.66
N ASP A 4 -12.97 7.53 -19.00
CA ASP A 4 -11.87 8.36 -19.51
C ASP A 4 -10.58 7.58 -19.83
N GLY A 5 -10.60 6.24 -19.78
CA GLY A 5 -9.42 5.41 -19.98
C GLY A 5 -8.44 5.40 -18.79
N SER A 6 -8.78 6.07 -17.67
CA SER A 6 -8.01 5.95 -16.43
C SER A 6 -8.22 4.57 -15.78
N PRO A 7 -7.18 4.01 -15.12
CA PRO A 7 -7.35 2.79 -14.36
C PRO A 7 -8.42 3.01 -13.28
N THR A 8 -9.48 2.22 -13.33
CA THR A 8 -10.49 2.19 -12.26
C THR A 8 -9.80 1.75 -10.97
N LEU A 9 -10.04 2.46 -9.86
CA LEU A 9 -9.52 2.09 -8.55
C LEU A 9 -10.14 0.74 -8.14
N VAL A 10 -9.36 -0.32 -8.32
CA VAL A 10 -9.66 -1.67 -7.83
C VAL A 10 -8.59 -1.97 -6.80
N ALA A 11 -8.94 -1.78 -5.53
CA ALA A 11 -8.09 -2.04 -4.39
C ALA A 11 -8.46 -3.40 -3.77
N ASP A 12 -7.50 -4.06 -3.16
CA ASP A 12 -7.73 -5.33 -2.46
C ASP A 12 -8.51 -5.11 -1.15
N MET A 13 -8.27 -3.97 -0.50
CA MET A 13 -8.94 -3.58 0.73
C MET A 13 -9.24 -2.09 0.77
N ALA A 14 -10.32 -1.73 1.46
CA ALA A 14 -10.66 -0.35 1.78
C ALA A 14 -11.06 -0.27 3.25
N ILE A 15 -10.45 0.66 3.99
CA ILE A 15 -10.72 0.83 5.42
C ILE A 15 -10.89 2.32 5.71
N GLN A 16 -12.02 2.67 6.31
CA GLN A 16 -12.29 4.03 6.76
C GLN A 16 -11.60 4.32 8.09
N GLY A 17 -11.01 5.50 8.24
CA GLY A 17 -10.50 5.95 9.54
C GLY A 17 -9.09 5.49 9.90
N VAL A 18 -8.37 4.80 9.00
CA VAL A 18 -7.01 4.29 9.32
C VAL A 18 -6.02 5.43 9.48
N TRP A 19 -5.92 6.30 8.47
CA TRP A 19 -5.01 7.45 8.46
C TRP A 19 -5.70 8.71 8.98
N ASP A 20 -6.90 8.95 8.48
CA ASP A 20 -7.76 10.09 8.82
C ASP A 20 -9.16 9.54 9.10
N SER A 21 -9.77 9.95 10.22
CA SER A 21 -11.08 9.50 10.69
C SER A 21 -12.19 9.65 9.64
N GLU A 22 -12.10 10.65 8.78
CA GLU A 22 -13.16 10.98 7.82
C GLU A 22 -12.88 10.45 6.41
N ARG A 23 -11.69 9.88 6.16
CA ARG A 23 -11.29 9.40 4.82
C ARG A 23 -11.15 7.89 4.76
N THR A 24 -11.54 7.33 3.62
CA THR A 24 -11.26 5.93 3.27
C THR A 24 -9.83 5.80 2.77
N ALA A 25 -9.06 4.86 3.33
CA ALA A 25 -7.78 4.44 2.81
C ALA A 25 -7.95 3.16 1.98
N PHE A 26 -7.45 3.18 0.75
CA PHE A 26 -7.43 2.05 -0.17
C PHE A 26 -6.06 1.40 -0.15
N PHE A 27 -6.03 0.07 -0.17
CA PHE A 27 -4.81 -0.71 -0.06
C PHE A 27 -4.76 -1.76 -1.17
N ASP A 28 -3.57 -2.00 -1.68
CA ASP A 28 -3.28 -3.04 -2.65
C ASP A 28 -1.95 -3.70 -2.28
N HIS A 29 -1.95 -5.03 -2.26
CA HIS A 29 -0.80 -5.83 -1.87
C HIS A 29 0.12 -6.10 -3.05
N ARG A 30 1.42 -5.94 -2.83
CA ARG A 30 2.44 -6.37 -3.79
C ARG A 30 3.51 -7.20 -3.11
N ILE A 31 3.55 -8.48 -3.47
CA ILE A 31 4.62 -9.40 -3.06
C ILE A 31 5.70 -9.40 -4.14
N VAL A 32 6.96 -9.20 -3.73
CA VAL A 32 8.11 -9.12 -4.64
C VAL A 32 9.14 -10.20 -4.32
N ASN A 33 9.59 -10.94 -5.33
CA ASN A 33 10.78 -11.76 -5.18
C ASN A 33 12.04 -10.88 -5.26
N ALA A 34 12.46 -10.32 -4.13
CA ALA A 34 13.61 -9.40 -4.06
C ALA A 34 14.93 -10.02 -4.55
N ASN A 35 15.05 -11.35 -4.50
CA ASN A 35 16.23 -12.10 -4.91
C ASN A 35 16.23 -12.49 -6.40
N ALA A 36 15.25 -12.02 -7.19
CA ALA A 36 15.21 -12.30 -8.63
C ALA A 36 16.40 -11.64 -9.35
N VAL A 37 16.98 -12.36 -10.32
CA VAL A 37 18.15 -11.89 -11.10
C VAL A 37 17.86 -10.55 -11.81
N SER A 38 16.62 -10.32 -12.25
CA SER A 38 16.17 -9.07 -12.88
C SER A 38 16.20 -7.85 -11.95
N HIS A 39 16.32 -8.06 -10.64
CA HIS A 39 16.48 -6.99 -9.68
C HIS A 39 17.94 -6.67 -9.38
N CYS A 40 18.89 -7.56 -9.66
CA CYS A 40 20.31 -7.31 -9.45
C CYS A 40 20.81 -6.10 -10.26
N PRO A 41 21.64 -5.21 -9.69
CA PRO A 41 22.22 -5.23 -8.34
C PRO A 41 21.45 -4.38 -7.29
N ARG A 42 20.14 -4.15 -7.49
CA ARG A 42 19.35 -3.25 -6.65
C ARG A 42 19.18 -3.79 -5.23
N THR A 43 19.18 -2.87 -4.26
CA THR A 43 18.84 -3.16 -2.86
C THR A 43 17.34 -3.40 -2.69
N TRP A 44 16.95 -4.02 -1.58
CA TRP A 44 15.53 -4.17 -1.20
C TRP A 44 14.78 -2.84 -1.25
N ASP A 45 15.31 -1.80 -0.60
CA ASP A 45 14.65 -0.49 -0.53
C ASP A 45 14.39 0.09 -1.92
N ALA A 46 15.36 -0.01 -2.84
CA ALA A 46 15.20 0.47 -4.21
C ALA A 46 14.13 -0.31 -4.99
N ILE A 47 14.07 -1.64 -4.79
CA ILE A 47 13.05 -2.51 -5.41
C ILE A 47 11.67 -2.15 -4.85
N ALA A 48 11.56 -2.04 -3.53
CA ALA A 48 10.32 -1.76 -2.83
C ALA A 48 9.78 -0.35 -3.15
N ASP A 49 10.66 0.65 -3.23
CA ASP A 49 10.29 2.01 -3.63
C ASP A 49 9.80 2.09 -5.07
N SER A 50 10.45 1.38 -5.99
CA SER A 50 9.97 1.27 -7.38
C SER A 50 8.58 0.61 -7.42
N ALA A 51 8.41 -0.48 -6.68
CA ALA A 51 7.15 -1.21 -6.59
C ALA A 51 6.01 -0.37 -6.01
N ALA A 52 6.28 0.41 -4.96
CA ALA A 52 5.32 1.33 -4.35
C ALA A 52 5.00 2.49 -5.29
N ARG A 53 6.01 3.11 -5.92
CA ARG A 53 5.85 4.20 -6.89
C ARG A 53 4.96 3.80 -8.06
N GLU A 54 5.14 2.61 -8.62
CA GLU A 54 4.27 2.11 -9.69
C GLU A 54 2.79 2.01 -9.27
N LYS A 55 2.53 1.61 -8.02
CA LYS A 55 1.16 1.55 -7.48
C LYS A 55 0.58 2.93 -7.20
N HIS A 56 1.38 3.85 -6.64
CA HIS A 56 1.00 5.26 -6.48
C HIS A 56 0.61 5.91 -7.80
N LEU A 57 1.47 5.78 -8.82
CA LEU A 57 1.20 6.30 -10.16
C LEU A 57 -0.10 5.75 -10.75
N LYS A 58 -0.45 4.51 -10.41
CA LYS A 58 -1.68 3.87 -10.89
C LYS A 58 -2.92 4.32 -10.14
N TYR A 59 -2.85 4.54 -8.83
CA TYR A 59 -4.05 4.59 -7.98
C TYR A 59 -4.26 5.89 -7.20
N ASP A 60 -3.24 6.72 -6.99
CA ASP A 60 -3.35 7.92 -6.15
C ASP A 60 -4.43 8.86 -6.65
N ARG A 61 -4.41 9.18 -7.95
CA ARG A 61 -5.40 10.07 -8.57
C ARG A 61 -6.82 9.54 -8.38
N ALA A 62 -7.04 8.24 -8.63
CA ALA A 62 -8.36 7.64 -8.53
C ALA A 62 -8.86 7.55 -7.07
N ALA A 63 -7.94 7.42 -6.09
CA ALA A 63 -8.26 7.49 -4.68
C ALA A 63 -8.62 8.92 -4.24
N GLU A 64 -7.84 9.92 -4.68
CA GLU A 64 -8.09 11.33 -4.38
C GLU A 64 -9.41 11.85 -4.99
N GLU A 65 -9.77 11.42 -6.20
CA GLU A 65 -11.08 11.72 -6.82
C GLU A 65 -12.25 11.19 -5.98
N ARG A 66 -12.03 10.17 -5.13
CA ARG A 66 -13.00 9.61 -4.18
C ARG A 66 -12.87 10.21 -2.77
N ARG A 67 -12.09 11.28 -2.60
CA ARG A 67 -11.70 11.89 -1.31
C ARG A 67 -11.04 10.88 -0.35
N GLY A 68 -10.52 9.78 -0.89
CA GLY A 68 -9.77 8.77 -0.15
C GLY A 68 -8.28 8.94 -0.30
N SER A 69 -7.51 8.07 0.34
CA SER A 69 -6.06 7.96 0.19
C SER A 69 -5.69 6.57 -0.31
N PHE A 70 -4.52 6.42 -0.92
CA PHE A 70 -4.01 5.11 -1.34
C PHE A 70 -2.71 4.80 -0.58
N THR A 71 -2.53 3.54 -0.19
CA THR A 71 -1.30 3.06 0.46
C THR A 71 -0.92 1.69 -0.11
N PRO A 72 0.23 1.57 -0.81
CA PRO A 72 0.71 0.29 -1.29
C PRO A 72 1.26 -0.56 -0.14
N LEU A 73 0.85 -1.82 -0.08
CA LEU A 73 1.32 -2.80 0.91
C LEU A 73 2.37 -3.71 0.26
N VAL A 74 3.59 -3.19 0.12
CA VAL A 74 4.70 -3.92 -0.53
C VAL A 74 5.49 -4.74 0.49
N CYS A 75 5.66 -6.03 0.21
CA CYS A 75 6.56 -6.91 0.95
C CYS A 75 7.32 -7.84 0.01
N SER A 76 8.43 -8.38 0.48
CA SER A 76 9.16 -9.43 -0.22
C SER A 76 8.59 -10.81 0.12
N CYS A 77 8.95 -11.83 -0.68
CA CYS A 77 8.60 -13.21 -0.38
C CYS A 77 9.21 -13.74 0.94
N ASP A 78 10.32 -13.15 1.41
CA ASP A 78 10.99 -13.50 2.67
C ASP A 78 10.58 -12.61 3.86
N GLY A 79 9.62 -11.70 3.67
CA GLY A 79 8.98 -10.98 4.78
C GLY A 79 9.57 -9.60 5.11
N ALA A 80 10.53 -9.10 4.32
CA ALA A 80 10.90 -7.69 4.37
C ALA A 80 9.72 -6.83 3.92
N VAL A 81 9.41 -5.76 4.66
CA VAL A 81 8.26 -4.89 4.39
C VAL A 81 8.73 -3.50 4.01
N HIS A 82 8.01 -2.86 3.09
CA HIS A 82 8.21 -1.44 2.79
C HIS A 82 7.71 -0.57 3.95
N ARG A 83 8.25 0.65 4.07
CA ARG A 83 7.93 1.58 5.16
C ARG A 83 6.44 1.89 5.29
N GLU A 84 5.70 1.98 4.17
CA GLU A 84 4.27 2.28 4.19
C GLU A 84 3.45 1.11 4.72
N TYR A 85 3.83 -0.11 4.34
CA TYR A 85 3.23 -1.31 4.92
C TYR A 85 3.56 -1.42 6.42
N GLY A 86 4.81 -1.16 6.82
CA GLY A 86 5.19 -1.13 8.23
C GLY A 86 4.38 -0.09 9.05
N ALA A 87 4.15 1.09 8.49
CA ALA A 87 3.32 2.11 9.11
C ALA A 87 1.87 1.64 9.29
N PHE A 88 1.31 0.96 8.27
CA PHE A 88 -0.04 0.40 8.33
C PHE A 88 -0.15 -0.67 9.42
N GLN A 89 0.79 -1.61 9.45
CA GLN A 89 0.83 -2.67 10.46
C GLN A 89 0.87 -2.09 11.88
N ARG A 90 1.73 -1.08 12.11
CA ARG A 90 1.82 -0.39 13.41
C ARG A 90 0.47 0.25 13.80
N ARG A 91 -0.16 0.97 12.87
CA ARG A 91 -1.43 1.66 13.11
C ARG A 91 -2.56 0.69 13.48
N VAL A 92 -2.63 -0.44 12.78
CA VAL A 92 -3.61 -1.51 13.05
C VAL A 92 -3.31 -2.16 14.39
N ALA A 93 -2.05 -2.49 14.68
CA ALA A 93 -1.63 -3.08 15.95
C ALA A 93 -2.00 -2.18 17.14
N GLU A 94 -1.69 -0.88 17.08
CA GLU A 94 -2.05 0.11 18.11
C GLU A 94 -3.58 0.19 18.31
N THR A 95 -4.35 0.14 17.23
CA THR A 95 -5.82 0.19 17.29
C THR A 95 -6.40 -1.06 17.94
N LEU A 96 -5.88 -2.23 17.58
CA LEU A 96 -6.29 -3.51 18.17
C LEU A 96 -5.88 -3.62 19.64
N ALA A 97 -4.69 -3.15 20.01
CA ALA A 97 -4.21 -3.11 21.38
C ALA A 97 -5.16 -2.29 22.27
N ARG A 98 -5.49 -1.06 21.85
CA ARG A 98 -6.47 -0.20 22.55
C ARG A 98 -7.84 -0.88 22.68
N LYS A 99 -8.33 -1.51 21.61
CA LYS A 99 -9.63 -2.21 21.61
C LYS A 99 -9.65 -3.36 22.62
N TRP A 100 -8.56 -4.11 22.71
CA TRP A 100 -8.45 -5.27 23.61
C TRP A 100 -7.86 -4.95 24.99
N LYS A 101 -7.61 -3.66 25.29
CA LYS A 101 -6.99 -3.20 26.55
C LYS A 101 -5.66 -3.91 26.84
N LYS A 102 -4.90 -4.19 25.77
CA LYS A 102 -3.53 -4.72 25.84
C LYS A 102 -2.54 -3.60 25.60
#